data_AF-A0A2D4PFU7-F1
#
_entry.id   AF-A0A2D4PFU7-F1
#
_cell.length_a   1.000
_cell.length_b   1.000
_cell.length_c   1.000
_cell.angle_alpha   90.00
_cell.angle_beta   90.00
_cell.angle_gamma   90.00
#
_symmetry.space_group_name_H-M   'P 1'
#
loop_
_entity.id
_entity.type
_entity.pdbx_description
1 polymer ?
#
loop_
_entity_poly.entity_id
_entity_poly.type
_entity_poly.pdbx_seq_one_letter_code
_entity_poly.pdbx_strand_id
1 'polypeptide(L)'
;MKSHYIDMDPENQNFLLESNQGKKKYETEYVHPGTTSFGMSVFNLSNAIVGSGILGLSYAMANTGIALFVILLVFVSIFSLYSVHLLLKTSNEGGSLLYEQLGMKAFGMPGKLAASASITMQNIGAMSSYLYIVKYELPLVIKAFFNIEEHSRELYWYTNGDYLVILVSLLLILPLSLLKNLGYLGYTSGFSLLCMVFFLIVVICKKFQIPCGMEHDLINATLNITTEQPVIANETNVNATHNSCVPKYFIFNSKTVYAVPILTFSFVCHPAILPIYEELKGRSRRRMMKVSNVSFFAMFLMYLLAALFGYLTFYGKKATLLF
;
A
#
# COMPACT_ATOMS: atom_id res chain seq x y z
N MET A 1 28.55 -48.68 54.48
CA MET A 1 29.20 -47.67 53.61
C MET A 1 28.09 -46.78 53.06
N LYS A 2 28.10 -45.49 53.44
CA LYS A 2 27.13 -44.46 53.03
C LYS A 2 27.25 -44.15 51.52
N SER A 3 26.26 -43.42 51.00
CA SER A 3 26.31 -42.52 49.83
C SER A 3 25.81 -43.14 48.51
N HIS A 4 24.97 -42.53 47.68
CA HIS A 4 24.26 -41.25 47.67
C HIS A 4 23.02 -41.49 46.78
N TYR A 5 21.80 -41.54 47.34
CA TYR A 5 20.63 -41.25 46.53
C TYR A 5 20.68 -39.73 46.29
N ILE A 6 20.86 -39.33 45.04
CA ILE A 6 20.60 -37.95 44.65
C ILE A 6 19.08 -37.84 44.68
N ASP A 7 18.55 -37.32 45.78
CA ASP A 7 17.19 -36.78 45.81
C ASP A 7 17.15 -35.68 44.75
N MET A 8 16.61 -36.03 43.58
CA MET A 8 16.15 -35.02 42.65
C MET A 8 14.89 -34.43 43.26
N ASP A 9 14.98 -33.19 43.74
CA ASP A 9 13.84 -32.47 44.29
C ASP A 9 12.64 -32.56 43.33
N PRO A 10 11.46 -33.01 43.80
CA PRO A 10 10.26 -33.11 42.97
C PRO A 10 9.87 -31.74 42.39
N GLU A 11 10.30 -30.63 42.98
CA GLU A 11 10.12 -29.28 42.45
C GLU A 11 10.87 -29.04 41.13
N ASN A 12 12.07 -29.58 40.94
CA ASN A 12 12.86 -29.35 39.72
C ASN A 12 12.32 -30.17 38.53
N GLN A 13 11.75 -31.34 38.82
CA GLN A 13 11.06 -32.17 37.81
C GLN A 13 9.71 -31.56 37.44
N ASN A 14 8.98 -30.98 38.41
CA ASN A 14 7.76 -30.21 38.16
C ASN A 14 8.04 -28.94 37.36
N PHE A 15 9.18 -28.25 37.57
CA PHE A 15 9.55 -27.05 36.80
C PHE A 15 9.85 -27.35 35.32
N LEU A 16 10.49 -28.49 35.04
CA LEU A 16 10.73 -28.96 33.67
C LEU A 16 9.47 -29.53 33.02
N LEU A 17 8.59 -30.17 33.81
CA LEU A 17 7.26 -30.59 33.35
C LEU A 17 6.34 -29.40 33.10
N GLU A 18 6.36 -28.33 33.88
CA GLU A 18 5.62 -27.08 33.64
C GLU A 18 6.19 -26.28 32.47
N SER A 19 7.50 -26.27 32.27
CA SER A 19 8.12 -25.66 31.08
C SER A 19 7.73 -26.41 29.80
N ASN A 20 7.72 -27.75 29.84
CA ASN A 20 7.31 -28.59 28.72
C ASN A 20 5.80 -28.71 28.54
N GLN A 21 5.00 -28.67 29.61
CA GLN A 21 3.54 -28.60 29.56
C GLN A 21 3.09 -27.20 29.17
N GLY A 22 3.76 -26.14 29.62
CA GLY A 22 3.58 -24.78 29.10
C GLY A 22 3.84 -24.78 27.60
N LYS A 23 5.02 -25.19 27.14
CA LYS A 23 5.32 -25.29 25.69
C LYS A 23 4.33 -26.17 24.93
N LYS A 24 3.97 -27.36 25.44
CA LYS A 24 3.00 -28.27 24.78
C LYS A 24 1.57 -27.71 24.80
N LYS A 25 1.15 -27.02 25.86
CA LYS A 25 -0.19 -26.42 26.04
C LYS A 25 -0.33 -25.13 25.24
N TYR A 26 0.75 -24.34 25.09
CA TYR A 26 0.84 -23.23 24.13
C TYR A 26 0.81 -23.70 22.67
N GLU A 27 1.27 -24.92 22.39
CA GLU A 27 1.24 -25.51 21.06
C GLU A 27 -0.12 -26.18 20.73
N THR A 28 -0.91 -26.57 21.74
CA THR A 28 -2.21 -27.25 21.53
C THR A 28 -3.43 -26.35 21.32
N GLU A 29 -3.36 -25.03 21.59
CA GLU A 29 -4.52 -24.15 21.42
C GLU A 29 -4.67 -23.57 19.99
N TYR A 30 -3.76 -23.90 19.07
CA TYR A 30 -3.79 -23.46 17.67
C TYR A 30 -3.95 -24.65 16.71
N VAL A 31 -5.11 -25.33 16.75
CA VAL A 31 -5.36 -26.59 16.00
C VAL A 31 -5.95 -26.37 14.60
N HIS A 32 -5.67 -25.23 13.95
CA HIS A 32 -5.89 -25.11 12.51
C HIS A 32 -4.55 -25.05 11.78
N PRO A 33 -4.09 -26.16 11.18
CA PRO A 33 -2.91 -26.12 10.34
C PRO A 33 -3.20 -25.21 9.14
N GLY A 34 -2.48 -24.09 9.06
CA GLY A 34 -2.58 -23.17 7.93
C GLY A 34 -2.47 -23.92 6.60
N THR A 35 -3.34 -23.60 5.66
CA THR A 35 -3.42 -24.27 4.36
C THR A 35 -2.73 -23.46 3.25
N THR A 36 -2.47 -22.17 3.49
CA THR A 36 -1.97 -21.22 2.49
C THR A 36 -0.48 -21.45 2.21
N SER A 37 -0.13 -21.56 0.93
CA SER A 37 1.24 -21.78 0.48
C SER A 37 2.12 -20.53 0.68
N PHE A 38 3.44 -20.69 0.65
CA PHE A 38 4.37 -19.56 0.82
C PHE A 38 4.15 -18.45 -0.23
N GLY A 39 3.99 -18.82 -1.51
CA GLY A 39 3.75 -17.85 -2.59
C GLY A 39 2.41 -17.14 -2.46
N MET A 40 1.35 -17.85 -2.06
CA MET A 40 0.05 -17.25 -1.81
C MET A 40 0.09 -16.29 -0.62
N SER A 41 0.82 -16.60 0.45
CA SER A 41 1.04 -15.66 1.55
C SER A 41 1.83 -14.43 1.11
N VAL A 42 2.81 -14.56 0.20
CA VAL A 42 3.51 -13.41 -0.41
C VAL A 42 2.53 -12.56 -1.19
N PHE A 43 1.65 -13.15 -2.01
CA PHE A 43 0.67 -12.41 -2.79
C PHE A 43 -0.37 -11.72 -1.91
N ASN A 44 -0.88 -12.39 -0.88
CA ASN A 44 -1.82 -11.80 0.07
C ASN A 44 -1.18 -10.62 0.82
N LEU A 45 0.06 -10.79 1.29
CA LEU A 45 0.77 -9.72 1.99
C LEU A 45 1.11 -8.56 1.06
N SER A 46 1.56 -8.84 -0.16
CA SER A 46 1.81 -7.79 -1.15
C SER A 46 0.53 -7.04 -1.50
N ASN A 47 -0.61 -7.71 -1.68
CA ASN A 47 -1.89 -7.06 -1.92
C ASN A 47 -2.33 -6.18 -0.72
N ALA A 48 -2.03 -6.60 0.51
CA ALA A 48 -2.26 -5.78 1.70
C ALA A 48 -1.34 -4.55 1.78
N ILE A 49 -0.17 -4.57 1.12
CA ILE A 49 0.73 -3.42 1.02
C ILE A 49 0.25 -2.47 -0.09
N VAL A 50 0.00 -2.95 -1.32
CA VAL A 50 -0.20 -2.13 -2.53
C VAL A 50 -1.25 -1.03 -2.36
N GLY A 51 -2.40 -1.36 -1.77
CA GLY A 51 -3.46 -0.43 -1.37
C GLY A 51 -3.82 0.69 -2.36
N SER A 52 -4.48 1.73 -1.83
CA SER A 52 -4.78 2.99 -2.54
C SER A 52 -3.61 3.97 -2.53
N GLY A 53 -2.60 3.74 -1.68
CA GLY A 53 -1.44 4.61 -1.49
C GLY A 53 -0.58 4.79 -2.73
N ILE A 54 -0.54 3.80 -3.63
CA ILE A 54 0.25 3.83 -4.86
C ILE A 54 -0.04 5.06 -5.74
N LEU A 55 -1.30 5.51 -5.80
CA LEU A 55 -1.70 6.67 -6.60
C LEU A 55 -1.00 7.94 -6.11
N GLY A 56 -0.88 8.11 -4.78
CA GLY A 56 -0.27 9.27 -4.12
C GLY A 56 1.26 9.33 -4.22
N LEU A 57 1.94 8.25 -4.62
CA LEU A 57 3.40 8.19 -4.59
C LEU A 57 4.06 9.12 -5.60
N SER A 58 3.48 9.26 -6.79
CA SER A 58 3.98 10.18 -7.83
C SER A 58 3.87 11.64 -7.38
N TYR A 59 2.78 12.00 -6.68
CA TYR A 59 2.59 13.30 -6.06
C TYR A 59 3.57 13.54 -4.91
N ALA A 60 3.81 12.54 -4.06
CA ALA A 60 4.82 12.63 -3.01
C ALA A 60 6.20 12.90 -3.62
N MET A 61 6.62 12.15 -4.65
CA MET A 61 7.89 12.37 -5.34
C MET A 61 7.96 13.76 -6.01
N ALA A 62 6.86 14.24 -6.60
CA ALA A 62 6.80 15.58 -7.18
C ALA A 62 7.04 16.71 -6.18
N ASN A 63 6.72 16.50 -4.90
CA ASN A 63 6.87 17.51 -3.84
C ASN A 63 8.15 17.33 -2.99
N THR A 64 8.81 16.18 -3.04
CA THR A 64 10.09 15.93 -2.31
C THR A 64 11.31 15.98 -3.23
N GLY A 65 11.13 15.72 -4.52
CA GLY A 65 12.21 15.39 -5.44
C GLY A 65 12.62 13.92 -5.33
N ILE A 66 13.37 13.44 -6.33
CA ILE A 66 13.71 12.02 -6.49
C ILE A 66 14.56 11.50 -5.32
N ALA A 67 15.64 12.20 -4.96
CA ALA A 67 16.59 11.72 -3.96
C ALA A 67 15.95 11.65 -2.56
N LEU A 68 15.24 12.72 -2.16
CA LEU A 68 14.54 12.76 -0.87
C LEU A 68 13.41 11.72 -0.82
N PHE A 69 12.67 11.51 -1.91
CA PHE A 69 11.65 10.47 -1.99
C PHE A 69 12.25 9.08 -1.74
N VAL A 70 13.35 8.75 -2.41
CA VAL A 70 14.01 7.44 -2.26
C VAL A 70 14.49 7.23 -0.82
N ILE A 71 15.09 8.26 -0.19
CA ILE A 71 15.52 8.20 1.21
C ILE A 71 14.32 7.93 2.14
N LEU A 72 13.23 8.67 1.96
CA LEU A 72 12.01 8.49 2.76
C LEU A 72 11.36 7.12 2.52
N LEU A 73 11.33 6.64 1.28
CA LEU A 73 10.77 5.34 0.91
C LEU A 73 11.57 4.20 1.57
N VAL A 74 12.91 4.26 1.53
CA VAL A 74 13.79 3.29 2.20
C VAL A 74 13.58 3.33 3.70
N PHE A 75 13.55 4.53 4.30
CA PHE A 75 13.35 4.69 5.73
C PHE A 75 12.02 4.08 6.19
N VAL A 76 10.91 4.45 5.55
CA VAL A 76 9.58 3.93 5.88
C VAL A 76 9.51 2.41 5.66
N SER A 77 10.11 1.89 4.59
CA SER A 77 10.14 0.45 4.32
C SER A 77 10.88 -0.33 5.41
N ILE A 78 12.04 0.16 5.86
CA ILE A 78 12.80 -0.45 6.97
C ILE A 78 12.01 -0.38 8.27
N PHE A 79 11.42 0.77 8.60
CA PHE A 79 10.63 0.94 9.82
C PHE A 79 9.41 0.01 9.85
N SER A 80 8.68 -0.09 8.74
CA SER A 80 7.55 -1.01 8.63
C SER A 80 7.98 -2.47 8.73
N LEU A 81 9.06 -2.88 8.07
CA LEU A 81 9.57 -4.25 8.17
C LEU A 81 10.04 -4.59 9.60
N TYR A 82 10.69 -3.64 10.27
CA TYR A 82 11.11 -3.79 11.66
C TYR A 82 9.90 -3.88 12.61
N SER A 83 8.87 -3.07 12.38
CA SER A 83 7.61 -3.13 13.12
C SER A 83 6.90 -4.48 12.95
N VAL A 84 6.88 -5.04 11.74
CA VAL A 84 6.40 -6.42 11.49
C VAL A 84 7.21 -7.46 12.26
N HIS A 85 8.54 -7.34 12.28
CA HIS A 85 9.39 -8.24 13.06
C HIS A 85 9.08 -8.16 14.56
N LEU A 86 8.94 -6.95 15.11
CA LEU A 86 8.58 -6.74 16.51
C LEU A 86 7.21 -7.34 16.82
N LEU A 87 6.21 -7.09 15.98
CA LEU A 87 4.87 -7.65 16.11
C LEU A 87 4.89 -9.18 16.18
N LEU A 88 5.61 -9.83 15.26
CA LEU A 88 5.71 -11.29 15.23
C LEU A 88 6.47 -11.84 16.45
N LYS A 89 7.46 -11.11 16.96
CA LYS A 89 8.15 -11.47 18.21
C LYS A 89 7.18 -11.38 19.40
N THR A 90 6.47 -10.27 19.54
CA THR A 90 5.51 -10.06 20.63
C THR A 90 4.37 -11.06 20.55
N SER A 91 3.86 -11.36 19.35
CA SER A 91 2.79 -12.35 19.16
C SER A 91 3.21 -13.76 19.60
N ASN A 92 4.47 -14.15 19.31
CA ASN A 92 5.02 -15.44 19.72
C ASN A 92 5.25 -15.52 21.24
N GLU A 93 5.75 -14.45 21.86
CA GLU A 93 5.98 -14.38 23.31
C GLU A 93 4.66 -14.24 24.09
N GLY A 94 3.74 -13.44 23.58
CA GLY A 94 2.41 -13.25 24.14
C GLY A 94 1.48 -14.42 23.88
N GLY A 95 1.83 -15.35 23.00
CA GLY A 95 1.00 -16.52 22.66
C GLY A 95 -0.41 -16.13 22.22
N SER A 96 -0.53 -15.07 21.41
CA SER A 96 -1.81 -14.67 20.79
C SER A 96 -1.59 -14.13 19.38
N LEU A 97 -2.49 -14.49 18.47
CA LEU A 97 -2.56 -13.99 17.08
C LEU A 97 -3.59 -12.87 16.91
N LEU A 98 -4.18 -12.38 18.01
CA LEU A 98 -5.15 -11.31 18.02
C LEU A 98 -4.52 -10.04 18.61
N TYR A 99 -4.58 -8.95 17.87
CA TYR A 99 -4.02 -7.65 18.28
C TYR A 99 -4.57 -7.15 19.63
N GLU A 100 -5.87 -7.29 19.83
CA GLU A 100 -6.54 -6.87 21.07
C GLU A 100 -6.05 -7.64 22.28
N GLN A 101 -5.87 -8.96 22.12
CA GLN A 101 -5.33 -9.83 23.16
C GLN A 101 -3.85 -9.56 23.41
N LEU A 102 -3.10 -9.21 22.37
CA LEU A 102 -1.71 -8.80 22.51
C LEU A 102 -1.60 -7.49 23.32
N GLY A 103 -2.47 -6.52 23.03
CA GLY A 103 -2.62 -5.29 23.79
C GLY A 103 -3.01 -5.54 25.25
N MET A 104 -3.96 -6.46 25.51
CA MET A 104 -4.33 -6.88 26.87
C MET A 104 -3.14 -7.46 27.63
N LYS A 105 -2.37 -8.36 26.99
CA LYS A 105 -1.25 -9.03 27.65
C LYS A 105 -0.07 -8.09 27.91
N ALA A 106 0.12 -7.08 27.06
CA ALA A 106 1.23 -6.12 27.19
C ALA A 106 0.93 -4.96 28.16
N PHE A 107 -0.27 -4.37 28.09
CA PHE A 107 -0.61 -3.15 28.84
C PHE A 107 -1.97 -3.21 29.55
N GLY A 108 -2.63 -4.37 29.60
CA GLY A 108 -3.96 -4.51 30.18
C GLY A 108 -5.06 -3.88 29.32
N MET A 109 -6.16 -3.49 29.97
CA MET A 109 -7.32 -2.85 29.31
C MET A 109 -6.98 -1.64 28.42
N PRO A 110 -6.13 -0.67 28.82
CA PRO A 110 -5.81 0.46 27.95
C PRO A 110 -5.07 0.00 26.68
N GLY A 111 -4.23 -1.02 26.76
CA GLY A 111 -3.56 -1.60 25.59
C GLY A 111 -4.52 -2.25 24.61
N LYS A 112 -5.53 -2.98 25.10
CA LYS A 112 -6.58 -3.55 24.25
C LYS A 112 -7.39 -2.48 23.55
N LEU A 113 -7.85 -1.49 24.30
CA LEU A 113 -8.66 -0.41 23.74
C LEU A 113 -7.85 0.39 22.70
N ALA A 114 -6.58 0.70 22.99
CA ALA A 114 -5.70 1.40 22.06
C ALA A 114 -5.46 0.60 20.78
N ALA A 115 -5.20 -0.71 20.88
CA ALA A 115 -5.02 -1.58 19.72
C ALA A 115 -6.31 -1.69 18.89
N SER A 116 -7.45 -1.93 19.52
CA SER A 116 -8.76 -2.05 18.87
C SER A 116 -9.15 -0.74 18.17
N ALA A 117 -9.00 0.40 18.84
CA ALA A 117 -9.30 1.72 18.29
C ALA A 117 -8.38 2.08 17.11
N SER A 118 -7.07 1.79 17.22
CA SER A 118 -6.11 2.06 16.14
C SER A 118 -6.41 1.26 14.88
N ILE A 119 -6.72 -0.04 15.03
CA ILE A 119 -7.06 -0.91 13.90
C ILE A 119 -8.39 -0.48 13.29
N THR A 120 -9.38 -0.15 14.11
CA THR A 120 -10.68 0.33 13.62
C THR A 120 -10.54 1.62 12.81
N MET A 121 -9.79 2.59 13.33
CA MET A 121 -9.50 3.84 12.63
C MET A 121 -8.75 3.61 11.31
N GLN A 122 -7.75 2.71 11.31
CA GLN A 122 -7.02 2.33 10.10
C GLN A 122 -7.95 1.69 9.06
N ASN A 123 -8.84 0.78 9.48
CA ASN A 123 -9.78 0.12 8.58
C ASN A 123 -10.79 1.11 8.00
N ILE A 124 -11.31 2.04 8.80
CA ILE A 124 -12.20 3.12 8.32
C ILE A 124 -11.48 3.96 7.26
N GLY A 125 -10.23 4.37 7.52
CA GLY A 125 -9.43 5.14 6.57
C GLY A 125 -9.10 4.38 5.28
N ALA A 126 -8.78 3.10 5.38
CA ALA A 126 -8.54 2.25 4.21
C ALA A 126 -9.81 2.11 3.37
N MET A 127 -10.95 1.80 3.99
CA MET A 127 -12.22 1.65 3.26
C MET A 127 -12.68 2.96 2.64
N SER A 128 -12.55 4.09 3.34
CA SER A 128 -12.90 5.40 2.78
C SER A 128 -12.03 5.75 1.57
N SER A 129 -10.74 5.42 1.60
CA SER A 129 -9.84 5.63 0.46
C SER A 129 -10.25 4.82 -0.78
N TYR A 130 -10.72 3.58 -0.61
CA TYR A 130 -11.20 2.77 -1.72
C TYR A 130 -12.51 3.29 -2.29
N LEU A 131 -13.44 3.73 -1.44
CA LEU A 131 -14.69 4.36 -1.89
C LEU A 131 -14.43 5.69 -2.61
N TYR A 132 -13.43 6.45 -2.15
CA TYR A 132 -12.99 7.68 -2.84
C TYR A 132 -12.48 7.37 -4.25
N ILE A 133 -11.65 6.34 -4.43
CA ILE A 133 -11.21 5.91 -5.76
C ILE A 133 -12.40 5.55 -6.64
N VAL A 134 -13.37 4.80 -6.13
CA VAL A 134 -14.60 4.47 -6.89
C VAL A 134 -15.36 5.74 -7.29
N LYS A 135 -15.44 6.74 -6.41
CA LYS A 135 -16.15 8.00 -6.69
C LYS A 135 -15.54 8.79 -7.83
N TYR A 136 -14.22 8.94 -7.83
CA TYR A 136 -13.53 9.88 -8.72
C TYR A 136 -12.96 9.21 -9.97
N GLU A 137 -12.44 7.97 -9.86
CA GLU A 137 -11.75 7.30 -10.97
C GLU A 137 -12.70 6.46 -11.83
N LEU A 138 -13.70 5.80 -11.23
CA LEU A 138 -14.61 4.94 -12.00
C LEU A 138 -15.38 5.68 -13.10
N PRO A 139 -15.91 6.91 -12.86
CA PRO A 139 -16.53 7.69 -13.94
C PRO A 139 -15.59 8.00 -15.10
N LEU A 140 -14.31 8.29 -14.81
CA LEU A 140 -13.30 8.61 -15.83
C LEU A 140 -13.03 7.39 -16.71
N VAL A 141 -12.94 6.21 -16.09
CA VAL A 141 -12.76 4.94 -16.79
C VAL A 141 -13.97 4.66 -17.70
N ILE A 142 -15.20 4.80 -17.20
CA ILE A 142 -16.42 4.57 -18.00
C ILE A 142 -16.46 5.50 -19.21
N LYS A 143 -16.18 6.80 -19.02
CA LYS A 143 -16.15 7.77 -20.13
C LYS A 143 -15.11 7.40 -21.19
N ALA A 144 -13.92 6.96 -20.77
CA ALA A 144 -12.88 6.53 -21.69
C ALA A 144 -13.29 5.30 -22.51
N PHE A 145 -14.00 4.34 -21.91
CA PHE A 145 -14.50 3.15 -22.63
C PHE A 145 -15.66 3.45 -23.58
N PHE A 146 -16.57 4.36 -23.22
CA PHE A 146 -17.72 4.73 -24.06
C PHE A 146 -17.44 5.91 -25.00
N ASN A 147 -16.23 6.47 -24.97
CA ASN A 147 -15.79 7.62 -25.76
C ASN A 147 -16.73 8.83 -25.66
N ILE A 148 -17.22 9.10 -24.44
CA ILE A 148 -18.18 10.18 -24.14
C ILE A 148 -17.41 11.48 -23.87
N GLU A 149 -17.72 12.55 -24.59
CA GLU A 149 -17.08 13.86 -24.43
C GLU A 149 -17.30 14.46 -23.02
N GLU A 150 -16.25 15.08 -22.47
CA GLU A 150 -16.19 15.57 -21.07
C GLU A 150 -17.33 16.52 -20.66
N HIS A 151 -17.94 17.22 -21.63
CA HIS A 151 -18.97 18.22 -21.40
C HIS A 151 -20.29 17.66 -20.86
N SER A 152 -20.46 16.33 -20.87
CA SER A 152 -21.67 15.63 -20.42
C SER A 152 -21.52 14.96 -19.05
N ARG A 153 -20.63 15.48 -18.19
CA ARG A 153 -20.36 14.95 -16.83
C ARG A 153 -21.63 14.75 -15.99
N GLU A 154 -22.65 15.58 -16.19
CA GLU A 154 -23.91 15.53 -15.43
C GLU A 154 -25.09 14.96 -16.20
N LEU A 155 -24.94 14.66 -17.50
CA LEU A 155 -26.07 14.25 -18.34
C LEU A 155 -26.50 12.80 -18.10
N TYR A 156 -25.56 11.92 -17.73
CA TYR A 156 -25.82 10.50 -17.55
C TYR A 156 -25.63 10.05 -16.09
N TRP A 157 -26.61 9.32 -15.55
CA TRP A 157 -26.59 8.82 -14.18
C TRP A 157 -25.39 7.90 -13.89
N TYR A 158 -24.93 7.15 -14.90
CA TYR A 158 -23.81 6.22 -14.80
C TYR A 158 -22.43 6.89 -14.93
N THR A 159 -22.37 8.19 -15.23
CA THR A 159 -21.12 8.98 -15.20
C THR A 159 -21.01 9.86 -13.94
N ASN A 160 -22.00 9.83 -13.07
CA ASN A 160 -21.98 10.55 -11.81
C ASN A 160 -21.40 9.65 -10.71
N GLY A 161 -20.27 10.09 -10.14
CA GLY A 161 -19.51 9.34 -9.13
C GLY A 161 -20.30 9.06 -7.85
N ASP A 162 -21.23 9.93 -7.46
CA ASP A 162 -22.02 9.73 -6.23
C ASP A 162 -22.97 8.53 -6.38
N TYR A 163 -23.66 8.41 -7.52
CA TYR A 163 -24.51 7.26 -7.79
C TYR A 163 -23.69 5.97 -7.97
N LEU A 164 -22.54 6.04 -8.65
CA LEU A 164 -21.69 4.87 -8.85
C LEU A 164 -21.13 4.31 -7.54
N VAL A 165 -20.73 5.17 -6.60
CA VAL A 165 -20.25 4.72 -5.28
C VAL A 165 -21.33 3.96 -4.54
N ILE A 166 -22.56 4.49 -4.52
CA ILE A 166 -23.69 3.82 -3.86
C ILE A 166 -23.98 2.48 -4.54
N LEU A 167 -24.02 2.45 -5.88
CA LEU A 167 -24.28 1.25 -6.67
C LEU A 167 -23.23 0.16 -6.42
N VAL A 168 -21.95 0.50 -6.55
CA VAL A 168 -20.82 -0.43 -6.34
C VAL A 168 -20.79 -0.92 -4.89
N SER A 169 -21.08 -0.04 -3.93
CA SER A 169 -21.11 -0.42 -2.51
C SER A 169 -22.20 -1.43 -2.21
N LEU A 170 -23.42 -1.21 -2.71
CA LEU A 170 -24.57 -2.08 -2.44
C LEU A 170 -24.54 -3.39 -3.26
N LEU A 171 -24.13 -3.33 -4.52
CA LEU A 171 -24.23 -4.48 -5.43
C LEU A 171 -22.95 -5.32 -5.51
N LEU A 172 -21.79 -4.76 -5.18
CA LEU A 172 -20.51 -5.49 -5.20
C LEU A 172 -19.93 -5.63 -3.80
N ILE A 173 -19.63 -4.51 -3.12
CA ILE A 173 -18.88 -4.56 -1.86
C ILE A 173 -19.67 -5.27 -0.75
N LEU A 174 -20.95 -4.93 -0.57
CA LEU A 174 -21.81 -5.50 0.46
C LEU A 174 -22.03 -7.02 0.30
N PRO A 175 -22.42 -7.58 -0.87
CA PRO A 175 -22.57 -9.03 -0.98
C PRO A 175 -21.24 -9.76 -0.81
N LEU A 176 -20.12 -9.20 -1.30
CA LEU A 176 -18.80 -9.80 -1.07
C LEU A 176 -18.37 -9.76 0.40
N SER A 177 -18.73 -8.73 1.16
CA SER A 177 -18.40 -8.63 2.59
C SER A 177 -19.26 -9.53 3.48
N LEU A 178 -20.44 -9.94 3.01
CA LEU A 178 -21.32 -10.88 3.68
C LEU A 178 -20.92 -12.36 3.48
N LEU A 179 -19.92 -12.64 2.64
CA LEU A 179 -19.41 -13.99 2.44
C LEU A 179 -18.63 -14.48 3.68
N LYS A 180 -19.11 -15.56 4.29
CA LYS A 180 -18.51 -16.16 5.50
C LYS A 180 -17.15 -16.82 5.27
N ASN A 181 -16.78 -17.12 4.02
CA ASN A 181 -15.58 -17.89 3.68
C ASN A 181 -14.61 -17.03 2.85
N LEU A 182 -13.52 -16.59 3.48
CA LEU A 182 -12.47 -15.77 2.84
C LEU A 182 -11.46 -16.59 2.02
N GLY A 183 -11.59 -17.92 1.95
CA GLY A 183 -10.61 -18.80 1.28
C GLY A 183 -10.36 -18.49 -0.21
N TYR A 184 -11.27 -17.77 -0.88
CA TYR A 184 -11.08 -17.32 -2.27
C TYR A 184 -10.17 -16.08 -2.41
N LEU A 185 -9.88 -15.35 -1.33
CA LEU A 185 -9.07 -14.12 -1.36
C LEU A 185 -7.62 -14.35 -1.81
N GLY A 186 -7.13 -15.58 -1.62
CA GLY A 186 -5.80 -15.95 -2.11
C GLY A 186 -5.67 -15.78 -3.63
N TYR A 187 -6.65 -16.29 -4.38
CA TYR A 187 -6.62 -16.26 -5.84
C TYR A 187 -6.88 -14.85 -6.39
N THR A 188 -7.78 -14.09 -5.75
CA THR A 188 -8.03 -12.69 -6.14
C THR A 188 -6.84 -11.78 -5.88
N SER A 189 -6.03 -12.05 -4.84
CA SER A 189 -4.80 -11.30 -4.55
C SER A 189 -3.74 -11.45 -5.65
N GLY A 190 -3.64 -12.64 -6.26
CA GLY A 190 -2.77 -12.86 -7.42
C GLY A 190 -3.22 -12.05 -8.66
N PHE A 191 -4.53 -12.00 -8.93
CA PHE A 191 -5.09 -11.18 -10.00
C PHE A 191 -4.86 -9.68 -9.77
N SER A 192 -5.04 -9.19 -8.53
CA SER A 192 -4.75 -7.80 -8.15
C SER A 192 -3.30 -7.42 -8.45
N LEU A 193 -2.34 -8.28 -8.09
CA LEU A 193 -0.92 -8.06 -8.39
C LEU A 193 -0.61 -8.04 -9.88
N LEU A 194 -1.26 -8.89 -10.68
CA LEU A 194 -1.13 -8.87 -12.13
C LEU A 194 -1.59 -7.53 -12.71
N CYS A 195 -2.76 -7.03 -12.27
CA CYS A 195 -3.27 -5.72 -12.67
C CYS A 195 -2.31 -4.58 -12.30
N MET A 196 -1.65 -4.67 -11.15
CA MET A 196 -0.69 -3.67 -10.69
C MET A 196 0.62 -3.70 -11.50
N VAL A 197 1.10 -4.88 -11.87
CA VAL A 197 2.24 -5.01 -12.81
C VAL A 197 1.86 -4.47 -14.18
N PHE A 198 0.64 -4.75 -14.67
CA PHE A 198 0.13 -4.18 -15.91
C PHE A 198 0.08 -2.64 -15.86
N PHE A 199 -0.48 -2.08 -14.78
CA PHE A 199 -0.48 -0.63 -14.55
C PHE A 199 0.94 -0.05 -14.61
N LEU A 200 1.90 -0.70 -13.94
CA LEU A 200 3.29 -0.27 -13.96
C LEU A 200 3.88 -0.26 -15.37
N ILE A 201 3.64 -1.31 -16.16
CA ILE A 201 4.09 -1.39 -17.56
C ILE A 201 3.48 -0.23 -18.37
N VAL A 202 2.18 0.03 -18.22
CA VAL A 202 1.50 1.12 -18.92
C VAL A 202 2.11 2.48 -18.56
N VAL A 203 2.37 2.74 -17.28
CA VAL A 203 2.99 3.99 -16.82
C VAL A 203 4.40 4.17 -17.42
N ILE A 204 5.20 3.09 -17.44
CA ILE A 204 6.53 3.10 -18.06
C ILE A 204 6.42 3.40 -19.56
N CYS A 205 5.56 2.69 -20.30
CA CYS A 205 5.36 2.90 -21.73
C CYS A 205 4.86 4.32 -22.03
N LYS A 206 3.89 4.84 -21.26
CA LYS A 206 3.35 6.19 -21.43
C LYS A 206 4.41 7.27 -21.23
N LYS A 207 5.35 7.08 -20.30
CA LYS A 207 6.48 8.00 -20.13
C LYS A 207 7.33 8.15 -21.40
N PHE A 208 7.52 7.07 -22.16
CA PHE A 208 8.28 7.10 -23.41
C PHE A 208 7.46 7.65 -24.59
N GLN A 209 6.14 7.55 -24.53
CA GLN A 209 5.24 8.11 -25.56
C GLN A 209 4.99 9.61 -25.42
N ILE A 210 5.00 10.15 -24.20
CA ILE A 210 4.69 11.56 -23.93
C ILE A 210 6.00 12.37 -23.92
N PRO A 211 6.31 13.13 -24.99
CA PRO A 211 7.43 14.05 -24.98
C PRO A 211 7.15 15.19 -23.99
N CYS A 212 8.17 15.58 -23.22
CA CYS A 212 8.01 16.71 -22.33
C CYS A 212 7.90 17.99 -23.15
N GLY A 213 6.74 18.66 -23.11
CA GLY A 213 6.55 19.98 -23.72
C GLY A 213 5.48 20.12 -24.81
N MET A 214 4.55 19.18 -24.99
CA MET A 214 3.49 19.33 -26.01
C MET A 214 2.09 19.24 -25.38
N GLU A 215 1.48 20.40 -25.16
CA GLU A 215 0.04 20.78 -25.26
C GLU A 215 -0.26 21.92 -24.28
N HIS A 216 -0.04 23.16 -24.72
CA HIS A 216 -0.98 24.27 -24.51
C HIS A 216 -0.58 25.57 -25.23
N ASP A 217 0.65 25.71 -25.75
CA ASP A 217 1.05 26.97 -26.39
C ASP A 217 0.78 27.04 -27.90
N LEU A 218 0.44 25.93 -28.58
CA LEU A 218 0.14 25.98 -30.02
C LEU A 218 -1.31 26.40 -30.34
N ILE A 219 -2.21 26.43 -29.36
CA ILE A 219 -3.62 26.84 -29.57
C ILE A 219 -3.79 28.36 -29.45
N ASN A 220 -2.87 29.06 -28.76
CA ASN A 220 -2.89 30.53 -28.69
C ASN A 220 -2.10 31.22 -29.82
N ALA A 221 -1.35 30.46 -30.63
CA ALA A 221 -0.56 31.01 -31.75
C ALA A 221 -1.30 30.96 -33.10
N THR A 222 -2.33 30.13 -33.25
CA THR A 222 -3.09 29.99 -34.51
C THR A 222 -4.22 30.99 -34.68
N LEU A 223 -4.54 31.81 -33.67
CA LEU A 223 -5.60 32.83 -33.76
C LEU A 223 -5.15 34.22 -34.22
N ASN A 224 -3.85 34.43 -34.49
CA ASN A 224 -3.33 35.71 -35.01
C ASN A 224 -2.46 35.54 -36.28
N ILE A 225 -2.82 34.64 -37.21
CA ILE A 225 -2.22 34.61 -38.55
C ILE A 225 -3.23 35.13 -39.57
N THR A 226 -3.52 36.42 -39.47
CA THR A 226 -3.76 37.28 -40.62
C THR A 226 -3.01 38.57 -40.36
N THR A 227 -1.76 38.65 -40.81
CA THR A 227 -1.11 39.79 -41.49
C THR A 227 0.40 39.51 -41.55
N GLU A 228 0.96 39.70 -42.72
CA GLU A 228 2.35 39.50 -43.11
C GLU A 228 3.36 40.24 -42.20
N GLN A 229 4.41 39.55 -41.71
CA GLN A 229 5.81 40.04 -41.61
C GLN A 229 6.73 39.01 -40.92
N PRO A 230 8.01 38.89 -41.33
CA PRO A 230 8.96 37.94 -40.73
C PRO A 230 9.54 38.53 -39.45
N VAL A 231 8.99 38.16 -38.29
CA VAL A 231 9.56 38.57 -37.00
C VAL A 231 10.53 37.52 -36.50
N ILE A 232 11.78 37.94 -36.41
CA ILE A 232 12.93 37.27 -35.80
C ILE A 232 12.51 36.69 -34.45
N ALA A 233 12.58 35.37 -34.32
CA ALA A 233 12.35 34.69 -33.04
C ALA A 233 13.49 35.05 -32.08
N ASN A 234 13.22 35.93 -31.12
CA ASN A 234 14.08 36.15 -29.97
C ASN A 234 14.21 34.85 -29.18
N GLU A 235 15.44 34.32 -29.07
CA GLU A 235 15.84 33.08 -28.38
C GLU A 235 15.56 33.05 -26.86
N THR A 236 14.88 34.05 -26.29
CA THR A 236 14.72 34.18 -24.84
C THR A 236 13.54 33.40 -24.26
N ASN A 237 12.54 33.01 -25.06
CA ASN A 237 11.38 32.22 -24.58
C ASN A 237 11.57 30.70 -24.65
N VAL A 238 12.66 30.21 -25.27
CA VAL A 238 12.97 28.77 -25.34
C VAL A 238 13.61 28.25 -24.04
N ASN A 239 14.28 29.12 -23.28
CA ASN A 239 14.94 28.73 -22.02
C ASN A 239 13.96 28.49 -20.85
N ALA A 240 12.76 29.06 -20.87
CA ALA A 240 11.76 28.89 -19.81
C ALA A 240 11.07 27.52 -19.85
N THR A 241 10.90 26.92 -21.04
CA THR A 241 10.30 25.60 -21.21
C THR A 241 11.29 24.47 -20.86
N HIS A 242 12.57 24.67 -21.15
CA HIS A 242 13.63 23.69 -20.88
C HIS A 242 13.80 23.36 -19.37
N ASN A 243 13.70 24.36 -18.49
CA ASN A 243 13.86 24.16 -17.03
C ASN A 243 12.70 23.40 -16.37
N SER A 244 11.60 23.19 -17.08
CA SER A 244 10.39 22.57 -16.55
C SER A 244 10.30 21.05 -16.75
N CYS A 245 11.24 20.51 -17.52
CA CYS A 245 11.34 19.09 -17.90
C CYS A 245 12.58 18.40 -17.31
N VAL A 246 13.19 19.02 -16.30
CA VAL A 246 14.40 18.51 -15.65
C VAL A 246 14.02 17.83 -14.34
N PRO A 247 14.47 16.58 -14.09
CA PRO A 247 14.24 15.92 -12.83
C PRO A 247 14.91 16.69 -11.69
N LYS A 248 14.14 17.02 -10.65
CA LYS A 248 14.67 17.66 -9.44
C LYS A 248 14.97 16.60 -8.38
N TYR A 249 16.19 16.60 -7.86
CA TYR A 249 16.62 15.65 -6.84
C TYR A 249 16.13 16.01 -5.45
N PHE A 250 16.12 17.30 -5.11
CA PHE A 250 15.64 17.82 -3.83
C PHE A 250 14.65 18.95 -4.07
N ILE A 251 13.47 18.84 -3.43
CA ILE A 251 12.45 19.88 -3.39
C ILE A 251 11.99 19.99 -1.94
N PHE A 252 12.07 21.21 -1.40
CA PHE A 252 11.53 21.54 -0.09
C PHE A 252 10.44 22.60 -0.26
N ASN A 253 9.20 22.22 0.04
CA ASN A 253 8.03 23.08 0.04
C ASN A 253 7.17 22.75 1.27
N SER A 254 6.19 23.59 1.59
CA SER A 254 5.19 23.30 2.62
C SER A 254 4.47 21.97 2.37
N LYS A 255 4.31 21.58 1.10
CA LYS A 255 3.68 20.32 0.68
C LYS A 255 4.55 19.07 0.89
N THR A 256 5.86 19.21 1.09
CA THR A 256 6.77 18.09 1.33
C THR A 256 6.38 17.30 2.58
N VAL A 257 5.75 17.96 3.58
CA VAL A 257 5.26 17.30 4.80
C VAL A 257 4.20 16.22 4.52
N TYR A 258 3.42 16.36 3.43
CA TYR A 258 2.40 15.37 3.05
C TYR A 258 2.98 14.07 2.49
N ALA A 259 4.25 14.06 2.07
CA ALA A 259 4.90 12.85 1.59
C ALA A 259 5.04 11.79 2.70
N VAL A 260 5.28 12.20 3.95
CA VAL A 260 5.46 11.29 5.09
C VAL A 260 4.21 10.44 5.35
N PRO A 261 3.01 11.00 5.52
CA PRO A 261 1.81 10.19 5.72
C PRO A 261 1.45 9.36 4.47
N ILE A 262 1.67 9.85 3.25
CA ILE A 262 1.43 9.07 2.00
C ILE A 262 2.32 7.82 1.98
N LEU A 263 3.61 7.98 2.25
CA LEU A 263 4.57 6.88 2.28
C LEU A 263 4.28 5.90 3.42
N THR A 264 3.98 6.43 4.61
CA THR A 264 3.61 5.60 5.77
C THR A 264 2.37 4.77 5.44
N PHE A 265 1.31 5.40 4.96
CA PHE A 265 0.07 4.73 4.59
C PHE A 265 0.29 3.64 3.52
N SER A 266 1.17 3.88 2.55
CA SER A 266 1.50 2.92 1.47
C SER A 266 2.20 1.65 1.98
N PHE A 267 2.81 1.66 3.17
CA PHE A 267 3.45 0.50 3.78
C PHE A 267 2.73 -0.01 5.04
N VAL A 268 1.52 0.49 5.34
CA VAL A 268 0.72 -0.02 6.46
C VAL A 268 0.05 -1.33 6.05
N CYS A 269 0.67 -2.45 6.45
CA CYS A 269 0.09 -3.79 6.26
C CYS A 269 -0.06 -4.56 7.59
N HIS A 270 0.34 -3.96 8.71
CA HIS A 270 0.46 -4.62 10.01
C HIS A 270 -0.81 -5.39 10.44
N PRO A 271 -2.04 -4.82 10.34
CA PRO A 271 -3.26 -5.53 10.74
C PRO A 271 -3.47 -6.86 10.00
N ALA A 272 -2.97 -6.98 8.76
CA ALA A 272 -3.08 -8.19 7.95
C ALA A 272 -2.01 -9.25 8.26
N ILE A 273 -0.94 -8.90 8.99
CA ILE A 273 0.18 -9.82 9.25
C ILE A 273 -0.24 -11.03 10.10
N LEU A 274 -0.96 -10.81 11.21
CA LEU A 274 -1.33 -11.91 12.10
C LEU A 274 -2.31 -12.91 11.46
N PRO A 275 -3.37 -12.46 10.76
CA PRO A 275 -4.23 -13.38 9.99
C PRO A 275 -3.46 -14.17 8.92
N ILE A 276 -2.59 -13.50 8.13
CA ILE A 276 -1.78 -14.20 7.12
C ILE A 276 -0.80 -15.20 7.78
N TYR A 277 -0.29 -14.86 8.96
CA TYR A 277 0.59 -15.75 9.73
C TYR A 277 -0.15 -16.98 10.26
N GLU A 278 -1.41 -16.83 10.64
CA GLU A 278 -2.28 -17.93 11.08
C GLU A 278 -2.57 -18.92 9.94
N GLU A 279 -2.87 -18.42 8.74
CA GLU A 279 -3.19 -19.24 7.57
C GLU A 279 -1.95 -19.86 6.89
N LEU A 280 -0.74 -19.41 7.21
CA LEU A 280 0.50 -19.86 6.59
C LEU A 280 0.78 -21.34 6.90
N LYS A 281 0.87 -22.17 5.86
CA LYS A 281 1.23 -23.58 5.97
C LYS A 281 2.61 -23.74 6.60
N GLY A 282 2.73 -24.56 7.64
CA GLY A 282 3.98 -24.74 8.38
C GLY A 282 4.47 -23.42 8.98
N ARG A 283 3.56 -22.72 9.67
CA ARG A 283 3.80 -21.41 10.28
C ARG A 283 5.03 -21.43 11.18
N SER A 284 5.90 -20.44 10.97
CA SER A 284 7.00 -20.13 11.89
C SER A 284 7.40 -18.68 11.69
N ARG A 285 7.90 -18.03 12.75
CA ARG A 285 8.37 -16.64 12.67
C ARG A 285 9.38 -16.43 11.53
N ARG A 286 10.33 -17.35 11.38
CA ARG A 286 11.35 -17.28 10.30
C ARG A 286 10.72 -17.34 8.92
N ARG A 287 9.72 -18.20 8.71
CA ARG A 287 9.04 -18.33 7.43
C ARG A 287 8.18 -17.10 7.13
N MET A 288 7.43 -16.59 8.12
CA MET A 288 6.66 -15.36 7.95
C MET A 288 7.56 -14.16 7.67
N MET A 289 8.71 -14.04 8.36
CA MET A 289 9.70 -13.00 8.04
C MET A 289 10.25 -13.11 6.62
N LYS A 290 10.44 -14.32 6.08
CA LYS A 290 10.80 -14.50 4.67
C LYS A 290 9.68 -14.02 3.73
N VAL A 291 8.42 -14.34 4.05
CA VAL A 291 7.25 -13.83 3.31
C VAL A 291 7.26 -12.29 3.33
N SER A 292 7.42 -11.68 4.51
CA SER A 292 7.48 -10.23 4.66
C SER A 292 8.65 -9.61 3.90
N ASN A 293 9.87 -10.15 4.01
CA ASN A 293 11.03 -9.61 3.29
C ASN A 293 10.82 -9.62 1.77
N VAL A 294 10.29 -10.72 1.22
CA VAL A 294 10.01 -10.84 -0.21
C VAL A 294 8.91 -9.86 -0.63
N SER A 295 7.80 -9.80 0.11
CA SER A 295 6.70 -8.87 -0.19
C SER A 295 7.15 -7.41 -0.10
N PHE A 296 7.84 -6.99 0.97
CA PHE A 296 8.33 -5.62 1.14
C PHE A 296 9.33 -5.23 0.05
N PHE A 297 10.25 -6.11 -0.32
CA PHE A 297 11.20 -5.85 -1.39
C PHE A 297 10.51 -5.69 -2.76
N ALA A 298 9.58 -6.59 -3.09
CA ALA A 298 8.81 -6.50 -4.32
C ALA A 298 8.00 -5.19 -4.39
N MET A 299 7.33 -4.82 -3.29
CA MET A 299 6.51 -3.60 -3.24
C MET A 299 7.36 -2.34 -3.23
N PHE A 300 8.52 -2.35 -2.57
CA PHE A 300 9.48 -1.25 -2.65
C PHE A 300 9.89 -0.95 -4.10
N LEU A 301 10.23 -1.99 -4.87
CA LEU A 301 10.59 -1.82 -6.28
C LEU A 301 9.40 -1.31 -7.11
N MET A 302 8.21 -1.88 -6.92
CA MET A 302 7.01 -1.43 -7.61
C MET A 302 6.67 0.03 -7.32
N TYR A 303 6.72 0.44 -6.06
CA TYR A 303 6.47 1.81 -5.62
C TYR A 303 7.52 2.79 -6.14
N LEU A 304 8.79 2.41 -6.12
CA LEU A 304 9.86 3.24 -6.65
C LEU A 304 9.66 3.49 -8.16
N LEU A 305 9.39 2.43 -8.92
CA LEU A 305 9.18 2.55 -10.37
C LEU A 305 7.90 3.33 -10.69
N ALA A 306 6.78 3.01 -10.02
CA ALA A 306 5.51 3.73 -10.22
C ALA A 306 5.64 5.22 -9.92
N ALA A 307 6.28 5.57 -8.80
CA ALA A 307 6.52 6.95 -8.41
C ALA A 307 7.47 7.66 -9.39
N LEU A 308 8.57 7.01 -9.79
CA LEU A 308 9.56 7.57 -10.70
C LEU A 308 8.97 7.86 -12.08
N PHE A 309 8.36 6.85 -12.71
CA PHE A 309 7.79 7.02 -14.05
C PHE A 309 6.53 7.89 -14.04
N GLY A 310 5.74 7.84 -12.96
CA GLY A 310 4.63 8.78 -12.76
C GLY A 310 5.12 10.23 -12.63
N TYR A 311 6.15 10.47 -11.81
CA TYR A 311 6.76 11.80 -11.67
C TYR A 311 7.36 12.30 -12.98
N LEU A 312 8.15 11.47 -13.66
CA LEU A 312 8.80 11.82 -14.93
C LEU A 312 7.79 12.03 -16.07
N THR A 313 6.56 11.53 -15.97
CA THR A 313 5.54 11.79 -16.99
C THR A 313 5.03 13.22 -16.93
N PHE A 314 4.96 13.82 -15.73
CA PHE A 314 4.35 15.14 -15.53
C PHE A 314 5.30 16.23 -15.01
N TYR A 315 6.52 15.88 -14.59
CA TYR A 315 7.56 16.78 -14.06
C TYR A 315 7.02 17.84 -13.05
N GLY A 316 6.02 17.47 -12.26
CA GLY A 316 5.37 18.36 -11.29
C GLY A 316 4.36 19.39 -11.86
N LYS A 317 4.17 19.49 -13.19
CA LYS A 317 3.21 20.42 -13.80
C LYS A 317 1.74 20.02 -13.60
N LYS A 318 1.44 18.71 -13.57
CA LYS A 318 0.06 18.18 -13.48
C LYS A 318 -0.20 17.27 -12.28
N ALA A 319 0.81 16.97 -11.44
CA ALA A 319 0.63 16.09 -10.29
C ALA A 319 -0.39 16.62 -9.26
N THR A 320 -0.68 17.92 -9.28
CA THR A 320 -1.69 18.58 -8.44
C THR A 320 -3.13 18.33 -8.91
N LEU A 321 -3.36 17.91 -10.16
CA LEU A 321 -4.72 17.72 -10.72
C LEU A 321 -5.26 16.29 -10.60
N LEU A 322 -4.48 15.38 -10.01
CA LEU A 322 -4.87 13.99 -9.76
C LEU A 322 -5.34 13.75 -8.30
N PHE A 323 -5.51 14.81 -7.50
CA PHE A 323 -5.99 14.75 -6.12
C PHE A 323 -6.93 15.90 -5.79
#